data_AF-A0A2V8K126-F1
#
_entry.id   AF-A0A2V8K126-F1
#
_cell.length_a   1.000
_cell.length_b   1.000
_cell.length_c   1.000
_cell.angle_alpha   90.00
_cell.angle_beta   90.00
_cell.angle_gamma   90.00
#
_symmetry.space_group_name_H-M   'P 1'
#
loop_
_entity.id
_entity.type
_entity.pdbx_description
1 polymer ?
#
loop_
_entity_poly.entity_id
_entity_poly.type
_entity_poly.pdbx_seq_one_letter_code
_entity_poly.pdbx_strand_id
1 'polypeptide(L)'
;MLAASALPQEGGHQFPNVPGLTKYVSEFIVNTKYQDIPEEVLALGRKSILDGFGLALAGSVSPMGPLIRQYVEKFAAPGSKASVIGTGIKVPTRFAALANGTFIHADDYDDTQLSVAPDRVYGLLTHPTVPVLPPVFALAEMNHYTGEELTLAYHIG
;
A
#
# COMPACT_ATOMS: atom_id res chain seq x y z
N MET A 1 -27.40 -52.65 12.81
CA MET A 1 -28.00 -51.80 11.76
C MET A 1 -27.94 -50.37 12.27
N LEU A 2 -26.83 -49.67 12.05
CA LEU A 2 -26.60 -48.29 12.47
C LEU A 2 -26.64 -47.45 11.19
N ALA A 3 -27.61 -46.55 11.09
CA ALA A 3 -27.73 -45.62 9.98
C ALA A 3 -26.60 -44.58 10.07
N ALA A 4 -25.82 -44.46 9.00
CA ALA A 4 -24.85 -43.40 8.84
C ALA A 4 -25.59 -42.05 8.76
N SER A 5 -25.34 -41.14 9.70
CA SER A 5 -25.84 -39.77 9.63
C SER A 5 -25.16 -39.05 8.46
N ALA A 6 -25.95 -38.52 7.54
CA ALA A 6 -25.44 -37.67 6.46
C ALA A 6 -24.72 -36.45 7.05
N LEU A 7 -23.52 -36.15 6.54
CA LEU A 7 -22.81 -34.91 6.84
C LEU A 7 -23.69 -33.70 6.43
N PRO A 8 -23.63 -32.57 7.15
CA PRO A 8 -24.36 -31.36 6.77
C PRO A 8 -23.94 -30.96 5.35
N GLN A 9 -24.91 -30.68 4.48
CA GLN A 9 -24.59 -30.14 3.17
C GLN A 9 -23.90 -28.79 3.35
N GLU A 10 -22.72 -28.66 2.76
CA GLU A 10 -22.01 -27.38 2.67
C GLU A 10 -22.98 -26.37 2.07
N GLY A 11 -23.43 -25.41 2.89
CA GLY A 11 -24.06 -24.19 2.41
C GLY A 11 -23.00 -23.39 1.66
N GLY A 12 -22.66 -23.85 0.46
CA GLY A 12 -21.64 -23.26 -0.38
C GLY A 12 -22.09 -21.87 -0.77
N HIS A 13 -21.51 -20.85 -0.14
CA HIS A 13 -21.58 -19.50 -0.67
C HIS A 13 -20.95 -19.55 -2.07
N GLN A 14 -21.80 -19.54 -3.10
CA GLN A 14 -21.34 -19.44 -4.47
C GLN A 14 -20.64 -18.09 -4.61
N PHE A 15 -19.34 -18.12 -4.92
CA PHE A 15 -18.60 -16.89 -5.19
C PHE A 15 -19.31 -16.10 -6.31
N PRO A 16 -19.45 -14.77 -6.18
CA PRO A 16 -20.09 -13.96 -7.20
C PRO A 16 -19.42 -14.16 -8.55
N ASN A 17 -20.18 -14.55 -9.56
CA ASN A 17 -19.68 -14.61 -10.93
C ASN A 17 -19.82 -13.22 -11.55
N VAL A 18 -18.71 -12.49 -11.65
CA VAL A 18 -18.66 -11.10 -12.15
C VAL A 18 -17.81 -11.04 -13.43
N PRO A 19 -18.33 -11.53 -14.57
CA PRO A 19 -17.56 -11.54 -15.82
C PRO A 19 -17.18 -10.11 -16.23
N GLY A 20 -15.91 -9.92 -16.63
CA GLY A 20 -15.40 -8.61 -17.04
C GLY A 20 -14.87 -7.72 -15.92
N LEU A 21 -14.95 -8.13 -14.64
CA LEU A 21 -14.47 -7.32 -13.51
C LEU A 21 -13.00 -6.88 -13.65
N THR A 22 -12.11 -7.79 -14.03
CA THR A 22 -10.68 -7.45 -14.24
C THR A 22 -10.50 -6.38 -15.32
N LYS A 23 -11.29 -6.45 -16.40
CA LYS A 23 -11.26 -5.46 -17.47
C LYS A 23 -11.75 -4.11 -16.96
N TYR A 24 -12.86 -4.08 -16.23
CA TYR A 24 -13.41 -2.87 -15.62
C TYR A 24 -12.38 -2.17 -14.70
N VAL A 25 -11.74 -2.91 -13.79
CA VAL A 25 -10.72 -2.36 -12.88
C VAL A 25 -9.51 -1.85 -13.66
N SER A 26 -9.04 -2.60 -14.65
CA SER A 26 -7.91 -2.18 -15.49
C SER A 26 -8.24 -0.90 -16.26
N GLU A 27 -9.44 -0.80 -16.84
CA GLU A 27 -9.91 0.39 -17.54
C GLU A 27 -10.04 1.60 -16.59
N PHE A 28 -10.51 1.40 -15.36
CA PHE A 28 -10.51 2.45 -14.34
C PHE A 28 -9.10 2.96 -14.06
N ILE A 29 -8.14 2.06 -13.81
CA ILE A 29 -6.75 2.41 -13.49
C ILE A 29 -6.09 3.21 -14.63
N VAL A 30 -6.20 2.73 -15.88
CA VAL A 30 -5.46 3.34 -17.01
C VAL A 30 -6.11 4.61 -17.56
N ASN A 31 -7.42 4.80 -17.35
CA ASN A 31 -8.14 5.94 -17.92
C ASN A 31 -8.37 7.10 -16.93
N THR A 32 -8.22 6.86 -15.61
CA THR A 32 -8.41 7.92 -14.62
C THR A 32 -7.28 8.94 -14.70
N LYS A 33 -7.65 10.22 -14.64
CA LYS A 33 -6.74 11.37 -14.66
C LYS A 33 -6.80 12.12 -13.35
N TYR A 34 -5.78 12.91 -13.06
CA TYR A 34 -5.71 13.69 -11.83
C TYR A 34 -6.94 14.59 -11.63
N GLN A 35 -7.40 15.28 -12.69
CA GLN A 35 -8.58 16.14 -12.63
C GLN A 35 -9.91 15.41 -12.37
N ASP A 36 -9.94 14.07 -12.48
CA ASP A 36 -11.13 13.28 -12.21
C ASP A 36 -11.30 13.01 -10.70
N ILE A 37 -10.25 13.28 -9.89
CA ILE A 37 -10.26 13.06 -8.44
C ILE A 37 -10.91 14.26 -7.75
N PRO A 38 -11.97 14.08 -6.93
CA PRO A 38 -12.56 15.17 -6.17
C PRO A 38 -11.56 15.86 -5.23
N GLU A 39 -11.67 17.18 -5.09
CA GLU A 39 -10.72 17.97 -4.29
C GLU A 39 -10.70 17.53 -2.82
N GLU A 40 -11.83 17.12 -2.25
CA GLU A 40 -11.90 16.59 -0.90
C GLU A 40 -11.12 15.27 -0.73
N VAL A 41 -11.07 14.43 -1.78
CA VAL A 41 -10.30 13.19 -1.80
C VAL A 41 -8.81 13.52 -1.91
N LEU A 42 -8.43 14.44 -2.80
CA LEU A 42 -7.06 14.96 -2.88
C LEU A 42 -6.58 15.55 -1.56
N ALA A 43 -7.44 16.34 -0.89
CA ALA A 43 -7.12 16.94 0.39
C ALA A 43 -6.92 15.90 1.50
N LEU A 44 -7.70 14.82 1.50
CA LEU A 44 -7.51 13.71 2.44
C LEU A 44 -6.22 12.92 2.13
N GLY A 45 -5.96 12.62 0.85
CA GLY A 45 -4.75 11.93 0.43
C GLY A 45 -3.49 12.68 0.81
N ARG A 46 -3.46 14.01 0.66
CA ARG A 46 -2.32 14.84 1.12
C ARG A 46 -2.02 14.65 2.61
N LYS A 47 -3.04 14.46 3.45
CA LYS A 47 -2.86 14.19 4.89
C LYS A 47 -2.31 12.79 5.11
N SER A 48 -2.87 11.77 4.47
CA SER A 48 -2.38 10.39 4.57
C SER A 48 -0.95 10.23 4.03
N ILE A 49 -0.61 10.90 2.93
CA ILE A 49 0.76 10.93 2.39
C ILE A 49 1.72 11.57 3.40
N LEU A 50 1.34 12.72 3.99
CA LEU A 50 2.14 13.39 5.01
C LEU A 50 2.34 12.50 6.25
N ASP A 51 1.27 11.86 6.71
CA ASP A 51 1.29 10.90 7.81
C ASP A 51 2.24 9.73 7.52
N GLY A 52 2.11 9.10 6.35
CA GLY A 52 3.00 8.03 5.90
C GLY A 52 4.47 8.44 5.85
N PHE A 53 4.82 9.64 5.38
CA PHE A 53 6.21 10.12 5.47
C PHE A 53 6.69 10.32 6.91
N GLY A 54 5.83 10.84 7.79
CA GLY A 54 6.12 10.99 9.22
C GLY A 54 6.39 9.65 9.90
N LEU A 55 5.57 8.65 9.60
CA LEU A 55 5.73 7.29 10.14
C LEU A 55 6.94 6.58 9.55
N ALA A 56 7.23 6.74 8.26
CA ALA A 56 8.46 6.22 7.67
C ALA A 56 9.71 6.79 8.37
N LEU A 57 9.70 8.08 8.73
CA LEU A 57 10.78 8.71 9.49
C LEU A 57 10.87 8.15 10.91
N ALA A 58 9.76 8.05 11.64
CA ALA A 58 9.72 7.48 12.98
C ALA A 58 10.17 6.01 13.00
N GLY A 59 9.64 5.19 12.09
CA GLY A 59 9.97 3.79 11.96
C GLY A 59 11.42 3.52 11.54
N SER A 60 12.07 4.46 10.85
CA SER A 60 13.50 4.32 10.47
C SER A 60 14.44 4.23 11.68
N VAL A 61 14.00 4.76 12.83
CA VAL A 61 14.72 4.74 14.11
C VAL A 61 14.10 3.78 15.14
N SER A 62 13.07 3.02 14.75
CA SER A 62 12.50 1.95 15.59
C SER A 62 13.50 0.79 15.76
N PRO A 63 13.22 -0.16 16.68
CA PRO A 63 14.02 -1.38 16.80
C PRO A 63 14.16 -2.19 15.50
N MET A 64 13.20 -2.07 14.56
CA MET A 64 13.25 -2.73 13.25
C MET A 64 14.15 -1.99 12.25
N GLY A 65 14.35 -0.68 12.43
CA GLY A 65 15.12 0.19 11.55
C GLY A 65 16.51 -0.35 11.18
N PRO A 66 17.38 -0.73 12.15
CA PRO A 66 18.69 -1.30 11.86
C PRO A 66 18.64 -2.62 11.06
N LEU A 67 17.67 -3.49 11.33
CA LEU A 67 17.56 -4.81 10.68
C LEU A 67 17.23 -4.68 9.19
N ILE A 68 16.25 -3.82 8.88
CA ILE A 68 15.85 -3.54 7.51
C ILE A 68 16.96 -2.83 6.74
N ARG A 69 17.63 -1.83 7.35
CA ARG A 69 18.79 -1.15 6.73
C ARG A 69 19.88 -2.14 6.36
N GLN A 70 20.29 -3.00 7.30
CA GLN A 70 21.30 -4.03 7.06
C GLN A 70 20.90 -4.99 5.94
N TYR A 71 19.61 -5.30 5.80
CA TYR A 71 19.12 -6.15 4.71
C TYR A 71 19.20 -5.44 3.35
N VAL A 72 18.65 -4.23 3.23
CA VAL A 72 18.54 -3.55 1.93
C VAL A 72 19.88 -3.03 1.42
N GLU A 73 20.81 -2.68 2.29
CA GLU A 73 22.18 -2.26 1.93
C GLU A 73 22.94 -3.35 1.14
N LYS A 74 22.64 -4.63 1.38
CA LYS A 74 23.25 -5.75 0.61
C LYS A 74 22.89 -5.74 -0.87
N PHE A 75 21.83 -5.01 -1.23
CA PHE A 75 21.37 -4.86 -2.60
C PHE A 75 21.66 -3.47 -3.18
N ALA A 76 22.33 -2.61 -2.42
CA ALA A 76 22.78 -1.32 -2.93
C ALA A 76 23.75 -1.54 -4.10
N ALA A 77 23.41 -0.97 -5.24
CA ALA A 77 24.23 -1.02 -6.45
C ALA A 77 24.54 0.40 -6.96
N PRO A 78 25.64 0.60 -7.69
CA PRO A 78 25.89 1.85 -8.42
C PRO A 78 24.67 2.24 -9.26
N GLY A 79 24.25 3.49 -9.17
CA GLY A 79 23.06 3.99 -9.88
C GLY A 79 21.73 3.75 -9.17
N SER A 80 21.73 3.20 -7.95
CA SER A 80 20.53 3.21 -7.08
C SER A 80 20.06 4.65 -6.84
N LYS A 81 18.79 4.93 -7.16
CA LYS A 81 18.23 6.30 -7.05
C LYS A 81 17.18 6.45 -5.95
N ALA A 82 16.50 5.38 -5.57
CA ALA A 82 15.38 5.43 -4.64
C ALA A 82 15.87 5.47 -3.18
N SER A 83 15.33 6.42 -2.43
CA SER A 83 15.74 6.76 -1.07
C SER A 83 15.04 5.90 -0.03
N VAL A 84 15.81 5.48 0.97
CA VAL A 84 15.29 4.91 2.22
C VAL A 84 15.08 6.07 3.20
N ILE A 85 13.81 6.38 3.50
CA ILE A 85 13.41 7.53 4.31
C ILE A 85 14.02 7.44 5.71
N GLY A 86 14.43 8.60 6.25
CA GLY A 86 15.12 8.69 7.54
C GLY A 86 16.60 8.27 7.50
N THR A 87 17.16 8.06 6.30
CA THR A 87 18.55 7.66 6.11
C THR A 87 19.21 8.42 4.95
N GLY A 88 20.52 8.22 4.77
CA GLY A 88 21.25 8.66 3.56
C GLY A 88 21.40 7.58 2.49
N ILE A 89 20.71 6.44 2.63
CA ILE A 89 20.89 5.26 1.80
C ILE A 89 19.99 5.36 0.56
N LYS A 90 20.55 5.01 -0.59
CA LYS A 90 19.80 4.76 -1.84
C LYS A 90 19.99 3.33 -2.29
N VAL A 91 18.89 2.67 -2.67
CA VAL A 91 18.84 1.26 -3.11
C VAL A 91 17.96 1.12 -4.36
N PRO A 92 17.92 -0.05 -5.03
CA PRO A 92 16.95 -0.28 -6.10
C PRO A 92 15.51 -0.12 -5.60
N THR A 93 14.63 0.37 -6.47
CA THR A 93 13.26 0.85 -6.15
C THR A 93 12.45 -0.10 -5.28
N ARG A 94 12.47 -1.40 -5.59
CA ARG A 94 11.73 -2.41 -4.82
C ARG A 94 12.20 -2.53 -3.36
N PHE A 95 13.49 -2.31 -3.10
CA PHE A 95 14.05 -2.40 -1.75
C PHE A 95 13.84 -1.10 -0.97
N ALA A 96 13.81 0.05 -1.64
CA ALA A 96 13.40 1.31 -1.02
C ALA A 96 11.92 1.23 -0.61
N ALA A 97 11.05 0.72 -1.50
CA ALA A 97 9.64 0.48 -1.20
C ALA A 97 9.46 -0.48 -0.01
N LEU A 98 10.18 -1.61 0.00
CA LEU A 98 10.18 -2.56 1.11
C LEU A 98 10.58 -1.89 2.42
N ALA A 99 11.70 -1.17 2.44
CA ALA A 99 12.21 -0.54 3.65
C ALA A 99 11.26 0.53 4.18
N ASN A 100 10.82 1.44 3.30
CA ASN A 100 9.93 2.53 3.66
C ASN A 100 8.57 2.00 4.13
N GLY A 101 7.99 0.99 3.46
CA GLY A 101 6.76 0.37 3.92
C GLY A 101 6.90 -0.30 5.28
N THR A 102 8.03 -1.00 5.51
CA THR A 102 8.30 -1.58 6.83
C THR A 102 8.44 -0.50 7.91
N PHE A 103 8.98 0.67 7.58
CA PHE A 103 9.08 1.78 8.52
C PHE A 103 7.74 2.41 8.83
N ILE A 104 6.89 2.63 7.82
CA ILE A 104 5.53 3.18 8.02
C ILE A 104 4.74 2.33 9.01
N HIS A 105 4.80 1.01 8.88
CA HIS A 105 4.05 0.07 9.72
C HIS A 105 4.87 -0.47 10.91
N ALA A 106 6.00 0.15 11.26
CA ALA A 106 6.91 -0.40 12.28
C ALA A 106 6.26 -0.50 13.67
N ASP A 107 5.43 0.49 14.02
CA ASP A 107 4.82 0.64 15.34
C ASP A 107 3.28 0.56 15.30
N ASP A 108 2.70 0.15 14.16
CA ASP A 108 1.24 0.00 13.96
C ASP A 108 0.43 1.30 14.19
N TYR A 109 1.01 2.43 13.76
CA TYR A 109 0.43 3.79 13.89
C TYR A 109 -0.12 4.35 12.57
N ASP A 110 0.01 3.60 11.47
CA ASP A 110 -0.45 4.01 10.16
C ASP A 110 -1.97 4.04 10.03
N ASP A 111 -2.42 4.80 9.03
CA ASP A 111 -3.83 5.05 8.81
C ASP A 111 -4.64 3.76 8.61
N THR A 112 -5.92 3.83 8.96
CA THR A 112 -6.83 2.69 8.91
C THR A 112 -8.04 3.04 8.07
N GLN A 113 -8.41 2.13 7.17
CA GLN A 113 -9.67 2.21 6.45
C GLN A 113 -10.70 1.35 7.18
N LEU A 114 -11.78 1.96 7.67
CA LEU A 114 -12.86 1.21 8.29
C LEU A 114 -13.73 0.51 7.25
N SER A 115 -14.10 -0.74 7.53
CA SER A 115 -15.10 -1.44 6.74
C SER A 115 -16.49 -0.98 7.16
N VAL A 116 -17.19 -0.30 6.26
CA VAL A 116 -18.59 0.15 6.48
C VAL A 116 -19.63 -0.85 5.95
N ALA A 117 -19.18 -1.95 5.35
CA ALA A 117 -20.08 -2.96 4.80
C ALA A 117 -20.64 -3.85 5.93
N PRO A 118 -21.97 -4.06 5.99
CA PRO A 118 -22.63 -4.77 7.09
C PRO A 118 -22.30 -6.27 7.18
N ASP A 119 -21.72 -6.84 6.13
CA ASP A 119 -21.30 -8.25 6.03
C ASP A 119 -19.83 -8.50 6.43
N ARG A 120 -19.08 -7.44 6.76
CA ARG A 120 -17.68 -7.53 7.19
C ARG A 120 -17.61 -7.45 8.71
N VAL A 121 -17.30 -8.59 9.34
CA VAL A 121 -17.32 -8.81 10.81
C VAL A 121 -16.24 -8.01 11.56
N TYR A 122 -15.24 -7.47 10.87
CA TYR A 122 -14.16 -6.69 11.45
C TYR A 122 -14.19 -5.26 10.92
N GLY A 123 -14.27 -4.28 11.83
CA GLY A 123 -14.39 -2.86 11.51
C GLY A 123 -13.18 -2.26 10.78
N LEU A 124 -12.05 -2.96 10.70
CA LEU A 124 -10.86 -2.57 9.94
C LEU A 124 -10.82 -3.35 8.62
N LEU A 125 -10.73 -2.62 7.50
CA LEU A 125 -10.54 -3.22 6.18
C LEU A 125 -9.06 -3.38 5.84
N THR A 126 -8.25 -2.34 6.03
CA THR A 126 -6.81 -2.32 5.67
C THR A 126 -6.09 -1.10 6.26
N HIS A 127 -4.75 -1.08 6.17
CA HIS A 127 -3.93 0.12 6.28
C HIS A 127 -3.57 0.60 4.86
N PRO A 128 -4.29 1.58 4.28
CA PRO A 128 -4.25 1.85 2.85
C PRO A 128 -2.97 2.56 2.40
N THR A 129 -2.33 3.37 3.25
CA THR A 129 -1.15 4.14 2.83
C THR A 129 0.09 3.29 2.68
N VAL A 130 0.32 2.33 3.60
CA VAL A 130 1.57 1.57 3.64
C VAL A 130 1.86 0.71 2.40
N PRO A 131 0.90 0.04 1.73
CA PRO A 131 1.22 -0.70 0.52
C PRO A 131 1.41 0.18 -0.71
N VAL A 132 0.91 1.43 -0.72
CA VAL A 132 0.85 2.27 -1.93
C VAL A 132 1.93 3.35 -1.94
N LEU A 133 2.07 4.12 -0.87
CA LEU A 133 2.98 5.27 -0.83
C LEU A 133 4.44 4.89 -1.09
N PRO A 134 5.02 3.84 -0.46
CA PRO A 134 6.42 3.47 -0.66
C PRO A 134 6.81 3.14 -2.12
N PRO A 135 6.10 2.25 -2.85
CA PRO A 135 6.46 1.97 -4.24
C PRO A 135 6.23 3.17 -5.16
N VAL A 136 5.14 3.94 -4.96
CA VAL A 136 4.87 5.13 -5.77
C VAL A 136 5.96 6.18 -5.58
N PHE A 137 6.34 6.48 -4.33
CA PHE A 137 7.41 7.42 -4.03
C PHE A 137 8.76 6.98 -4.62
N ALA A 138 9.12 5.71 -4.46
CA ALA A 138 10.37 5.17 -4.99
C ALA A 138 10.44 5.26 -6.53
N LEU A 139 9.32 4.98 -7.23
CA LEU A 139 9.23 5.09 -8.68
C LEU A 139 9.24 6.55 -9.14
N ALA A 140 8.57 7.45 -8.41
CA ALA A 140 8.57 8.88 -8.70
C ALA A 140 9.97 9.48 -8.58
N GLU A 141 10.71 9.14 -7.54
CA GLU A 141 12.10 9.60 -7.38
C GLU A 141 13.02 9.05 -8.49
N MET A 142 12.87 7.77 -8.85
CA MET A 142 13.70 7.14 -9.87
C MET A 142 13.49 7.76 -11.26
N ASN A 143 12.25 8.07 -11.61
CA ASN A 143 11.85 8.53 -12.95
C ASN A 143 11.65 10.05 -13.04
N HIS A 144 11.82 10.77 -11.94
CA HIS A 144 11.55 12.22 -11.85
C HIS A 144 10.09 12.59 -12.18
N TYR A 145 9.13 11.79 -11.71
CA TYR A 145 7.71 12.13 -11.84
C TYR A 145 7.33 13.32 -10.96
N THR A 146 6.33 14.06 -11.42
CA THR A 146 5.77 15.21 -10.73
C THR A 146 4.99 14.80 -9.48
N GLY A 147 4.74 15.76 -8.59
CA GLY A 147 3.86 15.54 -7.44
C GLY A 147 2.43 15.19 -7.86
N GLU A 148 1.95 15.69 -9.01
CA GLU A 148 0.64 15.36 -9.56
C GLU A 148 0.55 13.88 -9.96
N GLU A 149 1.55 13.38 -10.69
CA GLU A 149 1.64 11.96 -11.07
C GLU A 149 1.76 11.03 -9.86
N LEU A 150 2.56 11.42 -8.86
CA LEU A 150 2.64 10.70 -7.58
C LEU A 150 1.27 10.67 -6.88
N THR A 151 0.58 11.80 -6.81
CA THR A 151 -0.71 11.92 -6.12
C THR A 151 -1.78 11.10 -6.84
N LEU A 152 -1.83 11.13 -8.18
CA LEU A 152 -2.73 10.29 -8.97
C LEU A 152 -2.45 8.80 -8.71
N ALA A 153 -1.20 8.35 -8.80
CA ALA A 153 -0.85 6.95 -8.58
C ALA A 153 -1.17 6.49 -7.15
N TYR A 154 -0.97 7.35 -6.14
CA TYR A 154 -1.32 7.06 -4.75
C TYR A 154 -2.84 6.91 -4.57
N HIS A 155 -3.66 7.72 -5.22
CA HIS A 155 -5.11 7.64 -5.08
C HIS A 155 -5.76 6.48 -5.84
N ILE A 156 -5.10 5.97 -6.88
CA ILE A 156 -5.59 4.83 -7.66
C ILE A 156 -5.24 3.49 -7.00
N GLY A 157 -4.12 3.44 -6.29
CA GLY A 157 -3.67 2.26 -5.53
C GLY A 157 -4.48 2.05 -4.26
#